data_AF-A0A955Y4E0-F1
#
_entry.id   AF-A0A955Y4E0-F1
#
_cell.length_a   1.000
_cell.length_b   1.000
_cell.length_c   1.000
_cell.angle_alpha   90.00
_cell.angle_beta   90.00
_cell.angle_gamma   90.00
#
_symmetry.space_group_name_H-M   'P 1'
#
loop_
_entity.id
_entity.type
_entity.pdbx_description
1 polymer ?
#
loop_
_entity_poly.entity_id
_entity_poly.type
_entity_poly.pdbx_seq_one_letter_code
_entity_poly.pdbx_strand_id
1 'polypeptide(L)'
;MGRFYCDRAYWLMTRDLLVLTGKILEGPVEPDMAIDLPTSIRGPGLTPIHSVQEVTFEDRPPELGLVIEMHHLEKAPLMEPSHLEKRELKVV
;
A
#
# COMPACT_ATOMS: atom_id res chain seq x y z
N MET A 1 3.14 15.53 6.69
CA MET A 1 3.62 14.63 5.64
C MET A 1 3.96 13.32 6.30
N GLY A 2 3.29 12.24 5.91
CA GLY A 2 3.40 10.93 6.55
C GLY A 2 4.49 10.05 5.93
N ARG A 3 4.95 9.05 6.68
CA ARG A 3 5.83 7.99 6.20
C ARG A 3 5.32 6.63 6.65
N PHE A 4 5.24 5.70 5.71
CA PHE A 4 4.81 4.32 5.95
C PHE A 4 5.90 3.36 5.51
N TYR A 5 6.29 2.43 6.37
CA TYR A 5 7.16 1.33 6.00
C TYR A 5 6.31 0.14 5.57
N CYS A 6 6.46 -0.29 4.33
CA CYS A 6 5.78 -1.45 3.75
C CYS A 6 6.60 -2.72 4.05
N ASP A 7 6.08 -3.58 4.91
CA ASP A 7 6.64 -4.91 5.19
C ASP A 7 6.27 -5.89 4.07
N ARG A 8 4.99 -5.92 3.68
CA ARG A 8 4.45 -6.83 2.66
C ARG A 8 3.42 -6.13 1.78
N ALA A 9 3.28 -6.59 0.55
CA ALA A 9 2.25 -6.15 -0.37
C ALA A 9 1.44 -7.35 -0.85
N TYR A 10 0.12 -7.27 -0.72
CA TYR A 10 -0.80 -8.31 -1.13
C TYR A 10 -1.73 -7.78 -2.21
N TRP A 11 -1.93 -8.58 -3.25
CA TRP A 11 -2.91 -8.27 -4.28
C TRP A 11 -4.13 -9.18 -4.13
N LEU A 12 -5.26 -8.58 -3.82
CA LEU A 12 -6.54 -9.26 -3.74
C LEU A 12 -7.23 -9.20 -5.10
N MET A 13 -6.81 -10.06 -6.04
CA MET A 13 -7.30 -10.10 -7.42
C MET A 13 -8.83 -10.10 -7.53
N THR A 14 -9.52 -10.82 -6.66
CA THR A 14 -10.99 -10.93 -6.67
C THR A 14 -11.71 -9.66 -6.24
N ARG A 15 -11.00 -8.71 -5.62
CA ARG A 15 -11.55 -7.44 -5.12
C ARG A 15 -10.93 -6.22 -5.78
N ASP A 16 -9.95 -6.41 -6.66
CA ASP A 16 -9.21 -5.34 -7.32
C ASP A 16 -8.54 -4.36 -6.33
N LEU A 17 -7.93 -4.92 -5.26
CA LEU A 17 -7.27 -4.16 -4.19
C LEU A 17 -5.80 -4.54 -4.05
N LEU A 18 -4.95 -3.53 -3.88
CA LEU A 18 -3.60 -3.66 -3.34
C LEU A 18 -3.62 -3.32 -1.85
N VAL A 19 -3.11 -4.22 -1.01
CA VAL A 19 -3.00 -4.03 0.44
C VAL A 19 -1.53 -4.01 0.82
N LEU A 20 -1.05 -2.87 1.32
CA LEU A 20 0.30 -2.73 1.85
C LEU A 20 0.25 -2.86 3.36
N THR A 21 0.87 -3.90 3.92
CA THR A 21 0.96 -4.06 5.37
C THR A 21 2.31 -3.59 5.90
N GLY A 22 2.30 -3.07 7.12
CA GLY A 22 3.51 -2.58 7.77
C GLY A 22 3.22 -1.60 8.89
N LYS A 23 3.99 -0.50 8.97
CA LYS A 23 3.92 0.45 10.10
C LYS A 23 4.09 1.90 9.68
N ILE A 24 3.42 2.80 10.39
CA ILE A 24 3.63 4.24 10.27
C ILE A 24 4.95 4.59 10.98
N LEU A 25 5.83 5.29 10.28
CA LEU A 25 7.11 5.77 10.81
C LEU A 25 7.03 7.20 11.31
N GLU A 26 6.25 8.05 10.64
CA GLU A 26 6.12 9.46 10.96
C GLU A 26 4.81 10.03 10.44
N GLY A 27 4.23 10.97 11.18
CA GLY A 27 3.06 11.75 10.76
C GLY A 27 1.77 10.93 10.64
N PRO A 28 0.63 11.59 10.39
CA PRO A 28 -0.62 10.90 10.13
C PRO A 28 -0.57 10.18 8.77
N VAL A 29 -1.23 9.03 8.70
CA VAL A 29 -1.54 8.29 7.48
C VAL A 29 -3.02 7.93 7.56
N GLU A 30 -3.82 8.57 6.72
CA GLU A 30 -5.29 8.54 6.76
C GLU A 30 -5.84 8.22 5.36
N PRO A 31 -7.11 7.80 5.26
CA PRO A 31 -7.81 7.72 3.97
C PRO A 31 -7.76 9.04 3.20
N ASP A 32 -7.90 8.99 1.88
CA ASP A 32 -7.84 10.12 0.94
C ASP A 32 -6.48 10.84 0.82
N MET A 33 -5.54 10.59 1.74
CA MET A 33 -4.13 10.93 1.53
C MET A 33 -3.57 10.13 0.36
N ALA A 34 -2.49 10.60 -0.25
CA ALA A 34 -1.89 9.92 -1.38
C ALA A 34 -0.52 9.33 -1.04
N ILE A 35 -0.30 8.08 -1.46
CA ILE A 35 0.99 7.39 -1.33
C ILE A 35 1.82 7.53 -2.60
N ASP A 36 3.11 7.79 -2.40
CA ASP A 36 4.11 7.87 -3.46
C ASP A 36 4.63 6.46 -3.77
N LEU A 37 3.93 5.78 -4.68
CA LEU A 37 4.34 4.48 -5.21
C LEU A 37 5.43 4.63 -6.29
N PRO A 38 6.44 3.73 -6.33
CA PRO A 38 7.46 3.71 -7.37
C PRO A 38 6.88 3.66 -8.79
N THR A 39 7.56 4.31 -9.75
CA THR A 39 7.19 4.36 -11.17
C THR A 39 7.06 3.00 -11.85
N SER A 40 7.65 1.95 -11.28
CA SER A 40 7.49 0.57 -11.77
C SER A 40 6.07 0.01 -11.55
N ILE A 41 5.31 0.59 -10.62
CA ILE A 41 3.97 0.13 -10.18
C ILE A 41 2.90 1.15 -10.62
N ARG A 42 3.31 2.08 -11.49
CA ARG A 42 2.68 3.35 -11.81
C ARG A 42 2.72 3.66 -13.31
N GLY A 43 1.70 4.37 -13.75
CA GLY A 43 1.76 5.83 -14.00
C GLY A 43 0.57 6.50 -13.28
N PRO A 44 0.33 7.83 -13.30
CA PRO A 44 1.15 8.96 -13.72
C PRO A 44 1.50 9.93 -12.54
N GLY A 45 1.45 9.55 -11.23
CA GLY A 45 1.55 10.59 -10.17
C GLY A 45 1.60 10.19 -8.69
N LEU A 46 0.60 10.57 -7.88
CA LEU A 46 0.35 10.21 -6.46
C LEU A 46 -0.90 9.30 -6.38
N THR A 47 -0.97 8.30 -5.48
CA THR A 47 -2.03 7.24 -5.52
C THR A 47 -2.85 7.35 -4.25
N PRO A 48 -4.17 7.56 -4.34
CA PRO A 48 -4.99 7.73 -3.16
C PRO A 48 -5.05 6.44 -2.32
N ILE A 49 -5.00 6.61 -1.01
CA ILE A 49 -5.26 5.57 -0.02
C ILE A 49 -6.77 5.49 0.14
N HIS A 50 -7.35 4.36 -0.24
CA HIS A 50 -8.79 4.12 -0.09
C HIS A 50 -9.17 3.93 1.38
N SER A 51 -8.39 3.15 2.12
CA SER A 51 -8.60 2.98 3.56
C SER A 51 -7.32 2.65 4.31
N VAL A 52 -7.32 2.95 5.60
CA VAL A 52 -6.28 2.58 6.57
C VAL A 52 -6.96 1.74 7.65
N GLN A 53 -6.60 0.47 7.74
CA GLN A 53 -7.30 -0.47 8.62
C GLN A 53 -6.39 -1.59 9.11
N GLU A 54 -6.78 -2.23 10.20
CA GLU A 54 -6.11 -3.44 10.65
C GLU A 54 -6.44 -4.63 9.71
N VAL A 55 -5.42 -5.41 9.37
CA VAL A 55 -5.49 -6.61 8.53
C VAL A 55 -5.06 -7.80 9.36
N THR A 56 -5.93 -8.79 9.48
CA THR A 56 -5.66 -10.02 10.23
C THR A 56 -5.25 -11.14 9.28
N PHE A 57 -4.21 -11.88 9.67
CA PHE A 57 -3.79 -13.13 9.01
C PHE A 57 -4.05 -14.30 9.96
N GLU A 58 -4.28 -15.50 9.42
CA GLU A 58 -4.55 -16.68 10.25
C GLU A 58 -3.37 -17.07 11.14
N ASP A 59 -2.14 -16.85 10.66
CA ASP A 59 -0.90 -17.29 11.29
C ASP A 59 -0.11 -16.17 11.98
N ARG A 60 -0.64 -14.94 12.04
CA ARG A 60 0.11 -13.76 12.50
C ARG A 60 -0.73 -12.77 13.31
N PRO A 61 -0.08 -11.96 14.16
CA PRO A 61 -0.73 -10.81 14.76
C PRO A 61 -1.32 -9.89 13.69
N PRO A 62 -2.37 -9.14 14.02
CA PRO A 62 -2.89 -8.13 13.12
C PRO A 62 -1.83 -7.08 12.76
N GLU A 63 -1.85 -6.65 11.50
CA GLU A 63 -0.93 -5.65 10.94
C GLU A 63 -1.72 -4.43 10.45
N LEU A 64 -1.12 -3.24 10.44
CA LEU A 64 -1.72 -2.10 9.79
C LEU A 64 -1.66 -2.28 8.26
N GLY A 65 -2.78 -2.12 7.58
CA GLY A 65 -2.91 -2.19 6.12
C GLY A 65 -3.35 -0.86 5.51
N LEU A 66 -2.64 -0.44 4.47
CA LEU A 66 -3.08 0.61 3.54
C LEU A 66 -3.71 -0.05 2.32
N VAL A 67 -4.97 0.27 2.05
CA VAL A 67 -5.73 -0.28 0.92
C VAL A 67 -5.73 0.72 -0.22
N ILE A 68 -5.42 0.24 -1.41
CA ILE A 68 -5.35 1.01 -2.65
C ILE A 68 -6.18 0.28 -3.70
N GLU A 69 -7.11 0.98 -4.34
CA GLU A 69 -7.88 0.43 -5.44
C GLU A 69 -7.01 0.34 -6.70
N MET A 70 -7.01 -0.83 -7.33
CA MET A 70 -6.12 -1.15 -8.46
C MET A 70 -6.42 -0.34 -9.72
N HIS A 71 -7.65 0.16 -9.91
CA HIS A 71 -7.96 1.04 -11.04
C HIS A 71 -7.19 2.37 -11.01
N HIS A 72 -6.56 2.72 -9.87
CA HIS A 72 -5.61 3.82 -9.76
C HIS A 72 -4.17 3.46 -10.19
N LEU A 73 -3.92 2.21 -10.60
CA LEU A 73 -2.61 1.70 -11.00
C LEU A 73 -2.61 1.37 -12.50
N GLU A 74 -1.67 1.94 -13.26
CA GLU A 74 -1.61 1.74 -14.72
C GLU A 74 -0.92 0.42 -15.16
N LYS A 75 -0.26 -0.30 -14.25
CA LYS A 75 0.52 -1.49 -14.61
C LYS A 75 0.05 -2.73 -13.86
N ALA A 76 -0.04 -3.81 -14.65
CA ALA A 76 -0.36 -5.17 -14.25
C ALA A 76 0.53 -5.67 -13.10
N PRO A 77 0.11 -6.72 -12.40
CA PRO A 77 0.27 -6.88 -10.97
C PRO A 77 1.70 -6.98 -10.48
N LEU A 78 1.90 -6.51 -9.26
CA LEU A 78 3.05 -6.84 -8.42
C LEU A 78 3.13 -8.36 -8.25
N MET A 79 3.82 -9.04 -9.17
CA MET A 79 4.23 -10.42 -8.98
C MET A 79 5.41 -10.45 -8.01
N GLU A 80 5.42 -11.43 -7.11
CA GLU A 80 6.47 -11.58 -6.11
C GLU A 80 7.86 -11.73 -6.76
N PRO A 81 8.91 -11.10 -6.17
CA PRO A 81 8.84 -10.15 -5.07
C PRO A 81 8.29 -8.79 -5.54
N SER A 82 7.32 -8.25 -4.81
CA SER A 82 6.81 -6.91 -5.13
C SER A 82 7.94 -5.89 -4.94
N HIS A 83 8.03 -4.90 -5.83
CA HIS A 83 9.00 -3.81 -5.65
C HIS A 83 8.68 -2.92 -4.43
N LEU A 84 7.60 -3.18 -3.68
CA LEU A 84 7.16 -2.37 -2.53
C LEU A 84 7.65 -2.90 -1.19
N GLU A 85 7.91 -4.21 -1.08
CA GLU A 85 8.36 -4.82 0.15
C GLU A 85 9.67 -4.20 0.67
N LYS A 86 9.71 -4.02 1.99
CA LYS A 86 10.86 -3.50 2.75
C LYS A 86 11.26 -2.10 2.32
N ARG A 87 10.27 -1.23 2.05
CA ARG A 87 10.51 0.17 1.66
C ARG A 87 9.75 1.14 2.52
N GLU A 88 10.35 2.33 2.68
CA GLU A 88 9.64 3.52 3.13
C GLU A 88 8.91 4.15 1.93
N LEU A 89 7.63 4.39 2.11
CA LEU A 89 6.74 5.05 1.18
C LEU A 89 6.29 6.37 1.79
N LYS A 90 6.34 7.42 0.99
CA LYS A 90 5.92 8.76 1.40
C LYS A 90 4.40 8.87 1.26
N VAL A 91 3.76 9.46 2.26
CA VAL A 91 2.32 9.76 2.25
C VAL A 91 2.14 11.28 2.31
N VAL A 92 1.36 11.84 1.38
CA VAL A 92 1.12 13.28 1.22
C VAL A 92 -0.34 13.64 1.34
#